data_AF-A0A821U9L6-F1
#
_entry.id   AF-A0A821U9L6-F1
#
_cell.length_a   1.000
_cell.length_b   1.000
_cell.length_c   1.000
_cell.angle_alpha   90.00
_cell.angle_beta   90.00
_cell.angle_gamma   90.00
#
_symmetry.space_group_name_H-M   'P 1'
#
loop_
_entity.id
_entity.type
_entity.pdbx_description
1 polymer ?
#
loop_
_entity_poly.entity_id
_entity_poly.type
_entity_poly.pdbx_seq_one_letter_code
_entity_poly.pdbx_strand_id
1 'polypeptide(L)'
;AEKEWGDGIRGLSMSAARYALYRVDEAPPHTKNWRPQLLAFISIERNDENETYTLRHSTVFNFLYQLKAGRGFVVAASVLEGDYLDKYQQIEPVRAVSIT
;
A
#
# COMPACT_ATOMS: atom_id res chain seq x y z
N ALA A 1 23.08 2.24 10.04
CA ALA A 1 21.76 2.84 9.75
C ALA A 1 21.92 4.18 9.04
N GLU A 2 22.50 5.20 9.66
CA GLU A 2 22.66 6.54 9.05
C GLU A 2 23.55 6.56 7.79
N LYS A 3 24.68 5.83 7.79
CA LYS A 3 25.56 5.71 6.62
C LYS A 3 24.90 5.02 5.40
N GLU A 4 23.90 4.16 5.62
CA GLU A 4 23.24 3.38 4.55
C GLU A 4 21.91 3.98 4.11
N TRP A 5 21.23 4.72 4.99
CA TRP A 5 19.87 5.22 4.77
C TRP A 5 19.72 6.74 4.95
N GLY A 6 20.78 7.46 5.30
CA GLY A 6 20.80 8.91 5.48
C GLY A 6 20.11 9.44 6.74
N ASP A 7 19.37 8.59 7.47
CA ASP A 7 18.67 8.89 8.72
C ASP A 7 18.77 7.67 9.65
N GLY A 8 19.28 7.87 10.87
CA GLY A 8 19.52 6.81 11.84
C GLY A 8 18.27 6.06 12.30
N ILE A 9 17.15 6.76 12.55
CA ILE A 9 15.91 6.15 13.07
C ILE A 9 15.15 5.47 11.94
N ARG A 10 14.99 6.14 10.80
CA ARG A 10 14.34 5.53 9.62
C ARG A 10 15.16 4.36 9.08
N GLY A 11 16.48 4.46 9.11
CA GLY A 11 17.39 3.40 8.68
C GLY A 11 17.32 2.14 9.52
N LEU A 12 16.99 2.24 10.82
CA LEU A 12 16.73 1.08 11.67
C LEU A 12 15.47 0.33 11.22
N SER A 13 14.34 1.03 11.05
CA SER A 13 13.09 0.43 10.58
C SER A 13 13.24 -0.20 9.19
N MET A 14 13.98 0.46 8.29
CA MET A 14 14.21 -0.03 6.93
C MET A 14 15.11 -1.27 6.90
N SER A 15 16.14 -1.30 7.75
CA SER A 15 17.00 -2.48 7.90
C SER A 15 16.23 -3.67 8.49
N ALA A 16 15.37 -3.43 9.49
CA ALA A 16 14.50 -4.45 10.08
C ALA A 16 13.50 -5.01 9.06
N ALA A 17 12.87 -4.14 8.26
CA ALA A 17 11.96 -4.55 7.19
C ALA A 17 12.68 -5.39 6.11
N ARG A 18 13.85 -4.93 5.65
CA ARG A 18 14.68 -5.65 4.68
C ARG A 18 15.06 -7.04 5.19
N TYR A 19 15.51 -7.13 6.44
CA TYR A 19 15.86 -8.40 7.07
C TYR A 19 14.67 -9.35 7.19
N ALA A 20 13.50 -8.83 7.57
CA ALA A 20 12.28 -9.63 7.66
C ALA A 20 11.87 -10.19 6.29
N LEU A 21 11.94 -9.39 5.22
CA LEU A 21 11.61 -9.81 3.86
C LEU A 21 12.53 -10.92 3.34
N TYR A 22 13.84 -10.86 3.58
CA TYR A 22 14.76 -11.92 3.15
C TYR A 22 14.48 -13.28 3.80
N ARG A 23 13.79 -13.30 4.95
CA ARG A 23 13.48 -14.51 5.71
C ARG A 23 12.11 -15.12 5.37
N VAL A 24 11.32 -14.48 4.50
CA VAL A 24 9.98 -14.95 4.13
C VAL A 24 10.02 -16.25 3.31
N ASP A 25 11.09 -16.48 2.53
CA ASP A 25 11.20 -17.63 1.62
C ASP A 25 11.48 -18.98 2.33
N GLU A 26 11.90 -18.96 3.60
CA GLU A 26 12.47 -20.16 4.24
C GLU A 26 11.41 -21.17 4.74
N ALA A 27 10.12 -20.82 4.78
CA ALA A 27 9.08 -21.69 5.31
C ALA A 27 8.16 -22.23 4.19
N PRO A 28 8.04 -23.57 4.01
CA PRO A 28 7.13 -24.13 3.02
C PRO A 28 5.70 -23.69 3.34
N PRO A 29 4.91 -23.20 2.36
CA PRO A 29 3.59 -22.64 2.62
C PRO A 29 2.71 -23.67 3.33
N HIS A 30 2.38 -23.41 4.60
CA HIS A 30 1.56 -24.32 5.40
C HIS A 30 0.11 -24.23 4.90
N THR A 31 -0.29 -25.09 3.96
CA THR A 31 -1.63 -25.08 3.35
C THR A 31 -2.78 -25.40 4.32
N LYS A 32 -2.47 -25.82 5.55
CA LYS A 32 -3.46 -26.19 6.56
C LYS A 32 -4.16 -24.99 7.22
N ASN A 33 -3.59 -23.78 7.15
CA ASN A 33 -4.18 -22.56 7.73
C ASN A 33 -4.22 -21.43 6.69
N TRP A 34 -5.35 -21.25 6.00
CA TRP A 34 -5.50 -20.14 5.06
C TRP A 34 -5.50 -18.79 5.78
N ARG A 35 -4.61 -17.89 5.37
CA ARG A 35 -4.53 -16.50 5.84
C ARG A 35 -4.70 -15.58 4.63
N PRO A 36 -5.92 -15.11 4.33
CA PRO A 36 -6.17 -14.30 3.15
C PRO A 36 -5.33 -13.02 3.23
N GLN A 37 -4.54 -12.73 2.19
CA GLN A 37 -3.98 -11.41 1.94
C GLN A 37 -4.78 -10.79 0.80
N LEU A 38 -5.09 -9.50 0.91
CA LEU A 38 -6.04 -8.85 0.01
C LEU A 38 -5.33 -7.86 -0.90
N LEU A 39 -5.60 -7.94 -2.20
CA LEU A 39 -5.32 -6.89 -3.17
C LEU A 39 -6.66 -6.29 -3.58
N ALA A 40 -6.88 -5.02 -3.23
CA ALA A 40 -8.11 -4.30 -3.50
C ALA A 40 -7.88 -3.31 -4.65
N PHE A 41 -8.61 -3.50 -5.74
CA PHE A 41 -8.64 -2.53 -6.83
C PHE A 41 -9.69 -1.47 -6.53
N ILE A 42 -9.27 -0.21 -6.50
CA ILE A 42 -10.11 0.93 -6.17
C ILE A 42 -10.25 1.78 -7.42
N SER A 43 -11.50 1.97 -7.86
CA SER A 43 -11.80 2.88 -8.96
C SER A 43 -11.71 4.32 -8.47
N ILE A 44 -10.95 5.13 -9.20
CA ILE A 44 -10.91 6.58 -9.04
C ILE A 44 -11.72 7.24 -10.14
N GLU A 45 -12.30 8.40 -9.82
CA GLU A 45 -13.01 9.27 -10.76
C GLU A 45 -12.35 10.62 -10.79
N ARG A 46 -12.19 11.19 -11.99
CA ARG A 46 -11.69 12.54 -12.15
C ARG A 46 -12.84 13.51 -11.96
N ASN A 47 -12.63 14.51 -11.12
CA ASN A 47 -13.48 15.68 -11.07
C ASN A 47 -12.87 16.76 -11.98
N ASP A 48 -13.54 17.04 -13.09
CA ASP A 48 -13.06 17.99 -14.11
C ASP A 48 -13.05 19.45 -13.62
N GLU A 49 -13.83 19.79 -12.59
CA GLU A 49 -13.92 21.16 -12.07
C GLU A 49 -12.71 21.55 -11.22
N ASN A 50 -12.14 20.57 -10.48
CA ASN A 50 -11.08 20.81 -9.50
C ASN A 50 -9.76 20.07 -9.83
N GLU A 51 -9.70 19.36 -10.95
CA GLU A 51 -8.58 18.48 -11.33
C GLU A 51 -8.19 17.47 -10.24
N THR A 52 -9.14 17.09 -9.37
CA THR A 52 -8.93 16.15 -8.27
C THR A 52 -9.43 14.75 -8.64
N TYR A 53 -8.84 13.74 -8.00
CA TYR A 53 -9.33 12.37 -8.09
C TYR A 53 -10.07 12.02 -6.80
N THR A 54 -11.29 11.55 -6.95
CA THR A 54 -12.10 11.03 -5.85
C THR A 54 -12.27 9.52 -6.01
N LEU A 55 -12.55 8.83 -4.91
CA LEU A 55 -12.85 7.41 -4.95
C LEU A 55 -14.31 7.22 -5.34
N ARG A 56 -14.60 6.38 -6.33
CA ARG A 56 -15.98 6.04 -6.68
C ARG A 56 -16.73 5.41 -5.51
N HIS A 57 -16.03 4.56 -4.75
CA HIS A 57 -16.59 3.83 -3.62
C HIS A 57 -15.71 3.98 -2.38
N SER A 58 -15.92 5.06 -1.61
CA SER A 58 -15.19 5.32 -0.36
C SER A 58 -15.41 4.25 0.72
N THR A 59 -16.53 3.52 0.66
CA THR A 59 -16.88 2.45 1.61
C THR A 59 -16.00 1.21 1.50
N VAL A 60 -15.23 1.06 0.42
CA VAL A 60 -14.33 -0.08 0.20
C VAL A 60 -13.30 -0.20 1.32
N PHE A 61 -12.77 0.92 1.82
CA PHE A 61 -11.80 0.88 2.91
C PHE A 61 -12.39 0.38 4.23
N ASN A 62 -13.63 0.77 4.53
CA ASN A 62 -14.34 0.25 5.71
C ASN A 62 -14.57 -1.26 5.61
N PHE A 63 -14.92 -1.74 4.41
CA PHE A 63 -15.08 -3.17 4.16
C PHE A 63 -13.76 -3.94 4.31
N LEU A 64 -12.66 -3.43 3.75
CA LEU A 64 -11.33 -4.04 3.89
C LEU A 64 -10.88 -4.07 5.35
N TYR A 65 -11.15 -2.99 6.09
CA TYR A 65 -10.86 -2.91 7.51
C TYR A 65 -11.63 -3.96 8.30
N GLN A 66 -12.94 -4.09 8.08
CA GLN A 66 -13.77 -5.10 8.75
C GLN A 66 -13.34 -6.53 8.42
N LEU A 67 -12.98 -6.80 7.15
CA LEU A 67 -12.54 -8.12 6.71
C LEU A 67 -11.21 -8.55 7.35
N LYS A 68 -10.36 -7.59 7.70
CA LYS A 68 -9.03 -7.84 8.26
C LYS A 68 -8.92 -7.58 9.75
N ALA A 69 -9.85 -6.82 10.33
CA ALA A 69 -9.82 -6.33 11.71
C ALA A 69 -8.44 -5.75 12.09
N GLY A 70 -7.82 -5.00 11.17
CA GLY A 70 -6.48 -4.40 11.36
C GLY A 70 -5.32 -5.39 11.41
N ARG A 71 -5.51 -6.66 10.99
CA ARG A 71 -4.46 -7.69 11.00
C ARG A 71 -4.14 -8.22 9.61
N GLY A 72 -2.87 -8.58 9.43
CA GLY A 72 -2.36 -9.10 8.17
C GLY A 72 -2.06 -8.00 7.15
N PHE A 73 -2.06 -8.35 5.88
CA PHE A 73 -1.62 -7.50 4.79
C PHE A 73 -2.75 -7.22 3.79
N VAL A 74 -2.88 -5.94 3.43
CA VAL A 74 -3.80 -5.43 2.41
C VAL A 74 -3.02 -4.46 1.53
N VAL A 75 -3.15 -4.61 0.22
CA VAL A 75 -2.68 -3.64 -0.77
C VAL A 75 -3.90 -3.03 -1.42
N ALA A 76 -4.01 -1.71 -1.40
CA ALA A 76 -4.98 -0.96 -2.17
C ALA A 76 -4.28 -0.39 -3.41
N ALA A 77 -4.81 -0.68 -4.59
CA ALA A 77 -4.24 -0.26 -5.86
C ALA A 77 -5.31 0.45 -6.69
N SER A 78 -4.91 1.50 -7.39
CA SER A 78 -5.72 2.19 -8.39
C SER A 78 -4.89 2.40 -9.65
N VAL A 79 -5.56 2.47 -10.79
CA VAL A 79 -4.94 2.75 -12.08
C VAL A 79 -5.37 4.14 -12.51
N LEU A 80 -4.38 5.00 -12.77
CA LEU A 80 -4.61 6.31 -13.34
C LEU A 80 -4.37 6.24 -14.84
N GLU A 81 -5.36 6.62 -15.63
CA GLU A 81 -5.25 6.67 -17.09
C GLU A 81 -4.51 7.95 -17.53
N GLY A 82 -3.50 7.79 -18.39
CA GLY A 82 -2.71 8.89 -18.95
C GLY A 82 -1.23 8.54 -19.13
N ASP A 83 -0.45 9.54 -19.53
CA ASP A 83 1.03 9.45 -19.55
C ASP A 83 1.60 9.76 -18.15
N TYR A 84 2.63 9.01 -17.77
CA TYR A 84 3.32 9.22 -16.50
C TYR A 84 3.95 10.61 -16.38
N LEU A 85 4.54 11.15 -17.44
CA LEU A 85 5.21 12.45 -17.41
C LEU A 85 4.22 13.59 -17.15
N ASP A 86 3.00 13.48 -17.69
CA ASP A 86 1.94 14.45 -17.52
C ASP A 86 1.26 14.36 -16.13
N LYS A 87 1.35 13.18 -15.50
CA LYS A 87 0.66 12.86 -14.25
C LYS A 87 1.58 12.76 -13.04
N TYR A 88 2.89 12.98 -13.19
CA TYR A 88 3.90 12.80 -12.15
C TYR A 88 3.55 13.50 -10.82
N GLN A 89 3.15 14.77 -10.90
CA GLN A 89 2.81 15.58 -9.73
C GLN A 89 1.57 15.07 -8.97
N GLN A 90 0.72 14.30 -9.65
CA GLN A 90 -0.50 13.69 -9.10
C GLN A 90 -0.22 12.30 -8.50
N ILE A 91 0.90 11.65 -8.87
CA ILE A 91 1.32 10.31 -8.40
C ILE A 91 2.20 10.38 -7.14
N GLU A 92 3.04 11.41 -7.01
CA GLU A 92 3.92 11.66 -5.85
C GLU A 92 3.26 11.59 -4.45
N PRO A 93 2.00 12.01 -4.21
CA PRO A 93 1.40 11.94 -2.88
C PRO A 93 0.98 10.53 -2.44
N VAL A 94 1.09 9.50 -3.29
CA VAL A 94 0.74 8.12 -2.93
C VAL A 94 1.84 7.52 -2.03
N ARG A 95 1.80 7.84 -0.74
CA ARG A 95 2.62 7.22 0.30
C ARG A 95 1.83 6.12 1.01
N ALA A 96 2.54 5.17 1.61
CA ALA A 96 1.91 4.15 2.45
C ALA A 96 1.16 4.83 3.61
N VAL A 97 -0.17 4.75 3.58
CA VAL A 97 -1.04 5.30 4.62
C VAL A 97 -1.58 4.14 5.44
N SER A 98 -1.40 4.21 6.75
CA SER A 98 -2.07 3.30 7.68
C SER A 98 -3.56 3.65 7.68
N ILE A 99 -4.41 2.70 7.29
CA ILE A 99 -5.85 2.82 7.42
C ILE A 99 -6.16 2.40 8.87
N THR A 100 -6.08 3.37 9.79
CA THR A 100 -6.40 3.19 11.21
C THR A 100 -7.67 3.94 11.55
#